data_AF-A0A442X401-F1
#
_entry.id   AF-A0A442X401-F1
#
_cell.length_a   1.000
_cell.length_b   1.000
_cell.length_c   1.000
_cell.angle_alpha   90.00
_cell.angle_beta   90.00
_cell.angle_gamma   90.00
#
_symmetry.space_group_name_H-M   'P 1'
#
loop_
_entity.id
_entity.type
_entity.pdbx_description
1 polymer ?
#
loop_
_entity_poly.entity_id
_entity_poly.type
_entity_poly.pdbx_seq_one_letter_code
_entity_poly.pdbx_strand_id
1 'polypeptide(L)'
;MAREDPQINIRMPASLKLRLEEAALELGRSVTAEIVARLEQSFVGPKHPPQIIIRLEALKTGTPSVDMPLGQFFQAMSGTMRELTEAKKAEERAARRAAREANRRQNDPGLSETLDSAPDDAEAAERAAKDVLARRKRKLDLG
;
A
#
# COMPACT_ATOMS: atom_id res chain seq x y z
N MET A 1 -49.32 31.54 0.63
CA MET A 1 -48.32 31.04 -0.34
C MET A 1 -48.06 29.59 0.04
N ALA A 2 -48.56 28.64 -0.74
CA ALA A 2 -48.33 27.22 -0.49
C ALA A 2 -46.85 26.91 -0.71
N ARG A 3 -46.23 26.09 0.15
CA ARG A 3 -44.92 25.51 -0.16
C ARG A 3 -45.10 24.64 -1.40
N GLU A 4 -44.42 25.02 -2.48
CA GLU A 4 -44.48 24.32 -3.78
C GLU A 4 -43.62 23.04 -3.80
N ASP A 5 -42.94 22.72 -2.70
CA ASP A 5 -42.02 21.59 -2.64
C ASP A 5 -42.80 20.25 -2.67
N PRO A 6 -42.56 19.38 -3.67
CA PRO A 6 -43.23 18.09 -3.75
C PRO A 6 -42.80 17.20 -2.57
N GLN A 7 -43.77 16.77 -1.76
CA GLN A 7 -43.52 15.81 -0.68
C GLN A 7 -43.56 14.38 -1.21
N ILE A 8 -42.48 13.64 -0.99
CA ILE A 8 -42.36 12.23 -1.38
C ILE A 8 -42.22 11.33 -0.16
N ASN A 9 -42.85 10.15 -0.22
CA ASN A 9 -42.66 9.11 0.79
C ASN A 9 -41.56 8.14 0.34
N ILE A 10 -40.44 8.10 1.07
CA ILE A 10 -39.29 7.28 0.75
C ILE A 10 -39.35 5.98 1.53
N ARG A 11 -39.37 4.84 0.83
CA ARG A 11 -39.21 3.51 1.45
C ARG A 11 -37.73 3.13 1.44
N MET A 12 -37.18 2.84 2.61
CA MET A 12 -35.78 2.43 2.74
C MET A 12 -35.60 1.34 3.81
N PRO A 13 -34.53 0.52 3.70
CA PRO A 13 -34.18 -0.45 4.73
C PRO A 13 -33.92 0.23 6.09
N ALA A 14 -34.26 -0.47 7.18
CA ALA A 14 -34.08 0.06 8.54
C ALA A 14 -32.61 0.42 8.85
N SER A 15 -31.66 -0.39 8.37
CA SER A 15 -30.23 -0.14 8.51
C SER A 15 -29.78 1.15 7.80
N LEU A 16 -30.39 1.47 6.66
CA LEU A 16 -30.06 2.71 5.93
C LEU A 16 -30.61 3.93 6.65
N LYS A 17 -31.84 3.82 7.20
CA LYS A 17 -32.45 4.88 7.99
C LYS A 17 -31.63 5.23 9.22
N LEU A 18 -31.17 4.24 9.98
CA LEU A 18 -30.34 4.44 11.18
C LEU A 18 -29.03 5.18 10.85
N ARG A 19 -28.31 4.73 9.81
CA ARG A 19 -27.07 5.38 9.37
C ARG A 19 -27.27 6.83 8.94
N LEU A 20 -28.44 7.15 8.39
CA LEU A 20 -28.80 8.49 7.97
C LEU A 20 -29.13 9.38 9.17
N GLU A 21 -29.81 8.84 10.18
CA GLU A 21 -30.10 9.53 11.45
C GLU A 21 -28.81 9.86 12.20
N GLU A 22 -27.87 8.92 12.29
CA GLU A 22 -26.54 9.12 12.87
C GLU A 22 -25.78 10.23 12.13
N ALA A 23 -25.71 10.16 10.80
CA ALA A 23 -25.01 11.18 10.01
C ALA A 23 -25.67 12.57 10.13
N ALA A 24 -27.00 12.64 10.18
CA ALA A 24 -27.72 13.88 10.39
C ALA A 24 -27.40 14.50 11.77
N LEU A 25 -27.32 13.66 12.81
CA LEU A 25 -26.93 14.08 14.16
C LEU A 25 -25.49 14.61 14.19
N GLU A 26 -24.54 13.89 13.58
CA GLU A 26 -23.12 14.29 13.50
C GLU A 26 -22.94 15.64 12.79
N LEU A 27 -23.73 15.89 11.75
CA LEU A 27 -23.67 17.12 10.95
C LEU A 27 -24.56 18.25 11.51
N GLY A 28 -25.29 18.01 12.60
CA GLY A 28 -26.18 19.00 13.23
C GLY A 28 -27.36 19.41 12.34
N ARG A 29 -27.86 18.50 11.50
CA ARG A 29 -28.94 18.74 10.53
C ARG A 29 -30.15 17.87 10.84
N SER A 30 -31.31 18.23 10.29
CA SER A 30 -32.46 17.33 10.28
C SER A 30 -32.23 16.18 9.31
N VAL A 31 -32.84 15.03 9.58
CA VAL A 31 -32.76 13.85 8.70
C VAL A 31 -33.21 14.19 7.27
N THR A 32 -34.27 14.99 7.12
CA THR A 32 -34.74 15.46 5.81
C THR A 32 -33.71 16.33 5.10
N ALA A 33 -33.06 17.26 5.81
CA ALA A 33 -32.01 18.09 5.23
C ALA A 33 -30.80 17.27 4.78
N GLU A 34 -30.44 16.22 5.53
CA GLU A 34 -29.36 15.31 5.16
C GLU A 34 -29.71 14.46 3.92
N ILE A 35 -30.97 14.01 3.80
CA ILE A 35 -31.46 13.32 2.60
C ILE A 35 -31.30 14.23 1.37
N VAL A 36 -31.81 15.46 1.46
CA VAL A 36 -31.75 16.41 0.34
C VAL A 36 -30.29 16.70 -0.03
N ALA A 37 -29.44 17.00 0.95
CA ALA A 37 -28.02 17.28 0.71
C ALA A 37 -27.30 16.12 0.00
N ARG A 38 -27.54 14.86 0.41
CA ARG A 38 -26.96 13.69 -0.24
C ARG A 38 -27.49 13.47 -1.66
N LEU A 39 -28.78 13.71 -1.88
CA LEU A 39 -29.37 13.63 -3.22
C LEU A 39 -28.76 14.70 -4.14
N GLU A 40 -28.67 15.94 -3.70
CA GLU A 40 -28.01 17.02 -4.44
C GLU A 40 -26.54 16.70 -4.74
N GLN A 41 -25.81 16.20 -3.73
CA GLN A 41 -24.42 15.78 -3.90
C GLN A 41 -24.28 14.64 -4.92
N SER A 42 -25.28 13.75 -5.04
CA SER A 42 -25.26 12.68 -6.05
C SER A 42 -25.33 13.21 -7.49
N PHE A 43 -25.86 14.43 -7.69
CA PHE A 43 -25.91 15.09 -9.00
C PHE A 43 -24.67 15.97 -9.29
N VAL A 44 -24.01 16.49 -8.25
CA VAL A 44 -22.86 17.40 -8.36
C VAL A 44 -21.51 16.68 -8.29
N GLY A 45 -21.46 15.51 -7.64
CA GLY A 45 -20.23 14.73 -7.49
C GLY A 45 -19.78 14.04 -8.78
N PRO A 46 -18.48 13.72 -8.92
CA PRO A 46 -18.01 12.91 -10.03
C PRO A 46 -18.67 11.52 -9.92
N LYS A 47 -19.46 11.15 -10.95
CA LYS A 47 -20.23 9.88 -11.01
C LYS A 47 -19.34 8.62 -10.94
N HIS A 48 -18.05 8.80 -11.16
CA HIS A 48 -16.99 7.80 -11.01
C HIS A 48 -15.88 8.41 -10.15
N PRO A 49 -15.15 7.63 -9.34
CA PRO A 49 -13.99 8.13 -8.63
C PRO A 49 -13.05 8.83 -9.62
N PRO A 50 -12.47 10.00 -9.27
CA PRO A 50 -11.64 10.75 -10.20
C PRO A 50 -10.50 9.83 -10.68
N GLN A 51 -10.49 9.54 -11.98
CA GLN A 51 -9.39 8.82 -12.60
C GLN A 51 -8.20 9.78 -12.71
N ILE A 52 -7.41 9.86 -11.64
CA ILE A 52 -6.15 10.61 -11.63
C ILE A 52 -5.10 9.74 -12.33
N ILE A 53 -4.74 10.12 -13.55
CA ILE A 53 -3.66 9.49 -14.34
C ILE A 53 -2.39 10.30 -14.08
N ILE A 54 -1.34 9.64 -13.58
CA ILE A 54 -0.01 10.25 -13.44
C ILE A 54 0.85 9.80 -14.61
N ARG A 55 1.38 10.76 -15.38
CA ARG A 55 2.40 10.53 -16.41
C ARG A 55 3.78 10.58 -15.76
N LEU A 56 4.48 9.46 -15.76
CA LEU A 56 5.85 9.36 -15.27
C LEU A 56 6.80 9.43 -16.47
N GLU A 57 7.64 10.47 -16.51
CA GLU A 57 8.74 10.60 -17.44
C GLU A 57 10.05 10.25 -16.72
N ALA A 58 10.68 9.13 -17.11
CA ALA A 58 12.03 8.83 -16.64
C ALA A 58 12.98 9.79 -17.35
N LEU A 59 13.83 10.48 -16.58
CA LEU A 59 14.78 11.54 -16.98
C LEU A 59 15.89 11.11 -17.98
N LYS A 60 15.68 10.06 -18.79
CA LYS A 60 16.49 9.73 -19.96
C LYS A 60 15.60 9.65 -21.19
N THR A 61 15.96 10.44 -22.20
CA THR A 61 15.32 10.51 -23.51
C THR A 61 15.16 9.10 -24.10
N GLY A 62 13.92 8.70 -24.39
CA GLY A 62 13.61 7.41 -25.05
C GLY A 62 12.97 6.33 -24.16
N THR A 63 12.68 6.60 -22.89
CA THR A 63 11.95 5.64 -22.03
C THR A 63 10.43 5.73 -22.31
N PRO A 64 9.72 4.61 -22.54
CA PRO A 64 8.29 4.65 -22.85
C PRO A 64 7.48 5.20 -21.66
N SER A 65 6.52 6.07 -21.95
CA SER A 65 5.56 6.55 -20.95
C SER A 65 4.63 5.41 -20.54
N VAL A 66 4.49 5.20 -19.24
CA VAL A 66 3.53 4.23 -18.68
C VAL A 66 2.38 5.01 -18.07
N ASP A 67 1.18 4.81 -18.60
CA ASP A 67 -0.04 5.35 -18.02
C ASP A 67 -0.59 4.34 -17.00
N MET A 68 -0.74 4.73 -15.73
CA MET A 68 -1.31 3.87 -14.70
C MET A 68 -2.16 4.63 -13.67
N PRO A 69 -3.19 3.99 -13.07
CA PRO A 69 -3.96 4.58 -11.98
C PRO A 69 -3.11 4.88 -10.74
N LEU A 70 -3.39 6.01 -10.08
CA LEU A 70 -2.67 6.44 -8.88
C LEU A 70 -2.66 5.40 -7.74
N GLY A 71 -3.77 4.69 -7.54
CA GLY A 71 -3.84 3.63 -6.52
C GLY A 71 -2.86 2.48 -6.80
N GLN A 72 -2.70 2.11 -8.07
CA GLN A 72 -1.78 1.05 -8.48
C GLN A 72 -0.32 1.50 -8.35
N PHE A 73 -0.04 2.78 -8.60
CA PHE A 73 1.27 3.38 -8.40
C PHE A 73 1.68 3.37 -6.92
N PHE A 74 0.82 3.83 -6.01
CA PHE A 74 1.13 3.81 -4.57
C PHE A 74 1.31 2.39 -4.02
N GLN A 75 0.53 1.42 -4.49
CA GLN A 75 0.72 0.01 -4.14
C GLN A 75 2.07 -0.52 -4.62
N ALA A 76 2.43 -0.27 -5.88
CA ALA A 76 3.72 -0.66 -6.42
C ALA A 76 4.89 -0.01 -5.64
N MET A 77 4.80 1.28 -5.34
CA MET A 77 5.84 2.01 -4.59
C MET A 77 5.94 1.56 -3.12
N SER A 78 4.82 1.33 -2.45
CA SER A 78 4.84 0.86 -1.06
C SER A 78 5.42 -0.55 -0.95
N GLY A 79 5.16 -1.41 -1.94
CA GLY A 79 5.82 -2.71 -2.06
C GLY A 79 7.34 -2.58 -2.20
N THR A 80 7.80 -1.75 -3.14
CA THR A 80 9.25 -1.57 -3.35
C THR A 80 9.94 -0.91 -2.16
N MET A 81 9.30 0.08 -1.51
CA MET A 81 9.83 0.69 -0.29
C MET A 81 9.94 -0.34 0.84
N ARG A 82 8.95 -1.24 1.00
CA ARG A 82 9.01 -2.30 2.01
C ARG A 82 10.18 -3.23 1.76
N GLU A 83 10.36 -3.71 0.53
CA GLU A 83 11.49 -4.54 0.13
C GLU A 83 12.84 -3.85 0.34
N LEU A 84 12.96 -2.56 -0.02
CA LEU A 84 14.18 -1.78 0.21
C LEU A 84 14.47 -1.58 1.70
N THR A 85 13.44 -1.34 2.51
CA THR A 85 13.63 -1.20 3.97
C THR A 85 14.00 -2.52 4.63
N GLU A 86 13.46 -3.64 4.16
CA GLU A 86 13.83 -4.98 4.64
C GLU A 86 15.25 -5.35 4.24
N ALA A 87 15.65 -5.05 3.01
CA ALA A 87 17.02 -5.24 2.53
C ALA A 87 18.03 -4.40 3.33
N LYS A 88 17.75 -3.11 3.56
CA LYS A 88 18.56 -2.22 4.41
C LYS A 88 18.67 -2.73 5.85
N LYS A 89 17.56 -3.18 6.44
CA LYS A 89 17.55 -3.75 7.79
C LYS A 89 18.29 -5.08 7.88
N ALA A 90 18.24 -5.91 6.83
CA ALA A 90 18.97 -7.17 6.77
C ALA A 90 20.49 -6.93 6.70
N GLU A 91 20.91 -5.96 5.89
CA GLU A 91 22.31 -5.53 5.79
C GLU A 91 22.84 -5.00 7.14
N GLU A 92 22.07 -4.16 7.82
CA GLU A 92 22.44 -3.62 9.13
C GLU A 92 22.51 -4.71 10.22
N ARG A 93 21.60 -5.70 10.18
CA ARG A 93 21.64 -6.86 11.09
C ARG A 93 22.84 -7.75 10.82
N ALA A 94 23.21 -7.97 9.55
CA ALA A 94 24.39 -8.72 9.17
C ALA A 94 25.67 -8.02 9.66
N ALA A 95 25.77 -6.70 9.47
CA ALA A 95 26.90 -5.90 9.97
C ALA A 95 27.00 -5.96 11.51
N ARG A 96 25.87 -5.90 12.22
CA ARG A 96 25.84 -6.00 13.69
C ARG A 96 26.23 -7.40 14.20
N ARG A 97 25.89 -8.46 13.46
CA ARG A 97 26.32 -9.84 13.76
C ARG A 97 27.82 -10.01 13.52
N ALA A 98 28.34 -9.55 12.38
CA ALA A 98 29.77 -9.58 12.07
C ALA A 98 30.60 -8.79 13.09
N ALA A 99 30.13 -7.62 13.53
CA ALA A 99 30.79 -6.83 14.56
C ALA A 99 30.82 -7.55 15.92
N ARG A 100 29.74 -8.26 16.30
CA ARG A 100 29.71 -9.08 17.52
C ARG A 100 30.65 -10.27 17.44
N GLU A 101 30.72 -10.95 16.29
CA GLU A 101 31.67 -12.05 16.06
C GLU A 101 33.13 -11.58 16.06
N ALA A 102 33.43 -10.44 15.44
CA ALA A 102 34.77 -9.84 15.46
C ALA A 102 35.19 -9.47 16.88
N ASN A 103 34.28 -8.89 17.67
CA ASN A 103 34.54 -8.52 19.07
C ASN A 103 34.64 -9.77 19.98
N ARG A 104 33.93 -10.86 19.66
CA ARG A 104 34.08 -12.17 20.32
C ARG A 104 35.43 -12.82 20.00
N ARG A 105 35.87 -12.77 18.74
CA ARG A 105 37.19 -13.26 18.30
C ARG A 105 38.35 -12.48 18.92
N GLN A 106 38.19 -11.18 19.15
CA GLN A 106 39.20 -10.36 19.83
C GLN A 106 39.30 -10.65 21.33
N ASN A 107 38.20 -11.00 22.00
CA ASN A 107 38.17 -11.12 23.46
C ASN A 107 38.33 -12.54 24.00
N ASP A 108 38.22 -13.61 23.19
CA ASP A 108 38.35 -14.99 23.72
C ASP A 108 38.82 -16.02 22.65
N PRO A 109 40.14 -16.28 22.52
CA PRO A 109 40.70 -17.15 21.46
C PRO A 109 40.66 -18.67 21.78
N GLY A 110 39.99 -19.09 22.86
CA GLY A 110 40.28 -20.37 23.52
C GLY A 110 39.19 -21.44 23.63
N LEU A 111 38.05 -21.39 22.93
CA LEU A 111 37.07 -22.50 22.97
C LEU A 111 36.63 -22.98 21.58
N SER A 112 37.01 -24.23 21.31
CA SER A 112 36.67 -25.05 20.15
C SER A 112 35.18 -25.39 20.08
N GLU A 113 34.67 -25.33 18.85
CA GLU A 113 33.60 -26.14 18.24
C GLU A 113 32.59 -26.85 19.17
N THR A 114 31.36 -26.37 19.12
CA THR A 114 30.23 -27.26 18.83
C THR A 114 29.44 -26.68 17.66
N LEU A 115 29.45 -27.40 16.54
CA LEU A 115 28.56 -27.16 15.41
C LEU A 115 27.11 -27.27 15.88
N ASP A 116 26.30 -26.25 15.58
CA ASP A 116 24.89 -26.48 15.26
C ASP A 116 24.72 -26.06 13.80
N SER A 117 24.39 -27.06 12.97
CA SER A 117 24.36 -26.98 11.52
C SER A 117 23.10 -26.24 11.09
N ALA A 118 23.19 -24.92 10.94
CA ALA A 118 22.23 -24.16 10.13
C ALA A 118 22.81 -24.04 8.71
N PRO A 119 22.06 -24.35 7.64
CA PRO A 119 22.55 -24.20 6.28
C PRO A 119 22.93 -22.74 6.09
N ASP A 120 24.14 -22.48 5.58
CA ASP A 120 24.69 -21.14 5.40
C ASP A 120 23.62 -20.16 4.88
N ASP A 121 23.12 -19.30 5.76
CA ASP A 121 22.11 -18.28 5.45
C ASP A 121 22.57 -17.39 4.29
N ALA A 122 23.89 -17.30 4.07
CA ALA A 122 24.51 -16.64 2.93
C ALA A 122 24.23 -17.35 1.59
N GLU A 123 24.31 -18.69 1.55
CA GLU A 123 24.04 -19.48 0.35
C GLU A 123 22.53 -19.52 0.06
N ALA A 124 21.70 -19.55 1.10
CA ALA A 124 20.25 -19.42 0.98
C ALA A 124 19.83 -18.02 0.48
N ALA A 125 20.48 -16.95 0.98
CA ALA A 125 20.26 -15.58 0.53
C ALA A 125 20.70 -15.39 -0.93
N GLU A 126 21.83 -15.98 -1.34
CA GLU A 126 22.32 -15.91 -2.71
C GLU A 126 21.40 -16.65 -3.68
N ARG A 127 20.88 -17.83 -3.29
CA ARG A 127 19.86 -18.55 -4.08
C ARG A 127 18.55 -17.76 -4.18
N ALA A 128 18.07 -17.17 -3.08
CA ALA A 128 16.87 -16.34 -3.08
C ALA A 128 17.03 -15.10 -3.98
N ALA A 129 18.18 -14.44 -3.95
CA ALA A 129 18.48 -13.30 -4.81
C ALA A 129 18.52 -13.69 -6.30
N LYS A 130 19.14 -14.83 -6.64
CA LYS A 130 19.18 -15.36 -8.02
C LYS A 130 17.79 -15.73 -8.52
N ASP A 131 16.94 -16.30 -7.69
CA ASP A 131 15.56 -16.67 -8.04
C ASP A 131 14.66 -15.45 -8.30
N VAL A 132 14.81 -14.39 -7.49
CA VAL A 132 14.08 -13.13 -7.69
C VAL A 132 14.49 -12.49 -9.02
N LEU A 133 15.79 -12.46 -9.35
CA LEU A 133 16.29 -11.96 -10.62
C LEU A 133 15.81 -12.80 -11.82
N ALA A 134 15.80 -14.13 -11.70
CA ALA A 134 15.32 -15.03 -12.75
C ALA A 134 13.79 -14.91 -13.00
N ARG A 135 12.99 -14.67 -11.95
CA ARG A 135 11.55 -14.38 -12.08
C ARG A 135 11.30 -13.04 -12.76
N ARG A 136 12.10 -12.02 -12.42
CA ARG A 136 12.00 -10.70 -13.04
C ARG A 136 12.36 -10.74 -14.53
N LYS A 137 13.39 -11.50 -14.90
CA LYS A 137 13.81 -11.66 -16.30
C LYS A 137 12.76 -12.38 -17.16
N ARG A 138 12.19 -13.48 -16.66
CA ARG A 138 11.07 -14.18 -17.34
C ARG A 138 9.82 -13.30 -17.52
N LYS A 139 9.52 -12.43 -16.56
CA LYS A 139 8.41 -11.47 -16.68
C LYS A 139 8.67 -10.38 -17.74
N LEU A 140 9.93 -10.08 -18.04
CA LEU A 140 10.31 -9.13 -19.10
C LEU A 140 10.34 -9.78 -20.49
N ASP A 141 10.68 -11.07 -20.60
CA ASP A 141 10.75 -11.79 -21.89
C ASP A 141 9.35 -12.25 -22.40
N LEU A 142 8.30 -12.11 -21.59
CA LEU A 142 6.92 -12.53 -21.88
C LEU A 142 5.95 -11.36 -22.15
N GLY A 143 6.46 -10.14 -22.25
CA GLY A 143 5.72 -8.93 -22.62
C GLY A 143 6.29 -8.29 -23.88
#